data_AF-A0A936NH71-F1
#
_entry.id   AF-A0A936NH71-F1
#
_cell.length_a   1.000
_cell.length_b   1.000
_cell.length_c   1.000
_cell.angle_alpha   90.00
_cell.angle_beta   90.00
_cell.angle_gamma   90.00
#
_symmetry.space_group_name_H-M   'P 1'
#
loop_
_entity.id
_entity.type
_entity.pdbx_description
1 polymer ?
#
loop_
_entity_poly.entity_id
_entity_poly.type
_entity_poly.pdbx_seq_one_letter_code
_entity_poly.pdbx_strand_id
1 'polypeptide(L)'
;MRILRSYITLGLMIGLLASGSALAEQSTTPLPYGHGDTGKLPNGVIGISLHIGAEQIGDPAILYVGMVHPEGPAHKAGLRHGDELISVDGIPVKGKRYEEVVTMIRGEAGTVVKVGAKDDKGLHELSIERVAGDKLPKGPSGSHGTPAP
;
A
#
# COMPACT_ATOMS: atom_id res chain seq x y z
N MET A 1 -69.42 -4.02 -38.21
CA MET A 1 -68.44 -4.51 -37.21
C MET A 1 -68.29 -3.43 -36.14
N ARG A 2 -68.81 -3.52 -34.90
CA ARG A 2 -68.33 -4.35 -33.76
C ARG A 2 -66.79 -4.41 -33.80
N ILE A 3 -66.03 -3.82 -32.86
CA ILE A 3 -65.86 -4.32 -31.50
C ILE A 3 -65.64 -3.18 -30.48
N LEU A 4 -66.30 -3.40 -29.35
CA LEU A 4 -66.30 -2.75 -28.04
C LEU A 4 -64.92 -2.82 -27.34
N ARG A 5 -64.48 -1.74 -26.67
CA ARG A 5 -63.54 -1.88 -25.53
C ARG A 5 -64.03 -1.06 -24.35
N SER A 6 -64.21 -1.80 -23.28
CA SER A 6 -64.83 -1.45 -22.01
C SER A 6 -63.76 -1.16 -20.95
N TYR A 7 -64.05 -0.16 -20.12
CA TYR A 7 -63.96 -0.14 -18.66
C TYR A 7 -62.61 -0.16 -17.90
N ILE A 8 -62.46 0.90 -17.08
CA ILE A 8 -62.35 0.86 -15.59
C ILE A 8 -60.96 0.82 -14.93
N THR A 9 -60.59 2.03 -14.45
CA THR A 9 -60.11 2.41 -13.09
C THR A 9 -58.70 2.10 -12.57
N LEU A 10 -58.23 3.13 -11.85
CA LEU A 10 -57.51 3.12 -10.57
C LEU A 10 -55.98 2.98 -10.60
N GLY A 11 -55.32 4.13 -10.55
CA GLY A 11 -53.98 4.29 -10.01
C GLY A 11 -53.93 5.58 -9.19
N LEU A 12 -54.35 5.47 -7.93
CA LEU A 12 -54.32 6.52 -6.91
C LEU A 12 -52.86 6.95 -6.68
N MET A 13 -52.49 8.17 -7.09
CA MET A 13 -51.21 8.78 -6.73
C MET A 13 -51.24 9.19 -5.26
N ILE A 14 -50.79 8.29 -4.38
CA ILE A 14 -50.48 8.63 -2.99
C ILE A 14 -49.07 9.21 -2.98
N GLY A 15 -48.98 10.49 -2.61
CA GLY A 15 -47.72 11.18 -2.41
C GLY A 15 -47.01 10.74 -1.14
N LEU A 16 -45.70 11.01 -1.10
CA LEU A 16 -45.02 11.33 0.15
C LEU A 16 -43.81 12.21 -0.18
N LEU A 17 -44.02 13.53 -0.20
CA LEU A 17 -42.94 14.51 0.00
C LEU A 17 -42.55 14.44 1.48
N ALA A 18 -41.65 13.50 1.81
CA ALA A 18 -40.91 13.56 3.05
C ALA A 18 -39.69 14.46 2.79
N SER A 19 -39.86 15.76 3.02
CA SER A 19 -38.76 16.70 3.20
C SER A 19 -38.03 16.34 4.51
N GLY A 20 -37.24 15.28 4.45
CA GLY A 20 -36.22 15.01 5.45
C GLY A 20 -35.02 15.87 5.11
N SER A 21 -34.84 16.98 5.81
CA SER A 21 -33.56 17.67 5.89
C SER A 21 -32.57 16.70 6.51
N ALA A 22 -31.92 15.89 5.66
CA ALA A 22 -30.73 15.18 6.05
C ALA A 22 -29.71 16.27 6.39
N LEU A 23 -29.53 16.49 7.69
CA LEU A 23 -28.32 17.08 8.21
C LEU A 23 -27.19 16.37 7.47
N ALA A 24 -26.46 17.12 6.65
CA ALA A 24 -25.17 16.66 6.19
C ALA A 24 -24.39 16.38 7.48
N GLU A 25 -24.33 15.11 7.89
CA GLU A 25 -23.27 14.65 8.76
C GLU A 25 -22.01 15.06 8.02
N GLN A 26 -21.41 16.12 8.52
CA GLN A 26 -20.06 16.51 8.19
C GLN A 26 -19.23 15.35 8.74
N SER A 27 -19.15 14.26 7.97
CA SER A 27 -18.15 13.23 8.11
C SER A 27 -16.85 14.01 7.97
N THR A 28 -16.33 14.41 9.11
CA THR A 28 -14.97 14.89 9.28
C THR A 28 -14.13 13.73 8.81
N THR A 29 -13.78 13.73 7.52
CA THR A 29 -12.79 12.81 6.99
C THR A 29 -11.55 13.05 7.85
N PRO A 30 -11.16 12.10 8.71
CA PRO A 30 -9.97 12.28 9.50
C PRO A 30 -8.82 12.40 8.49
N LEU A 31 -7.98 13.42 8.64
CA LEU A 31 -6.81 13.60 7.81
C LEU A 31 -5.99 12.29 7.82
N PRO A 32 -5.45 11.82 6.68
CA PRO A 32 -4.86 10.48 6.56
C PRO A 32 -3.47 10.38 7.22
N TYR A 33 -3.14 11.29 8.13
CA TYR A 33 -1.90 11.27 8.90
C TYR A 33 -2.19 10.70 10.29
N GLY A 34 -2.42 9.39 10.35
CA GLY A 34 -2.73 8.71 11.60
C GLY A 34 -2.66 7.20 11.45
N HIS A 35 -1.66 6.62 12.11
CA HIS A 35 -1.37 5.18 12.22
C HIS A 35 -2.52 4.40 12.88
N GLY A 36 -3.53 4.02 12.10
CA GLY A 36 -4.64 3.23 12.60
C GLY A 36 -5.43 2.59 11.48
N ASP A 37 -5.43 1.27 11.47
CA ASP A 37 -6.20 0.39 10.58
C ASP A 37 -5.64 0.16 9.16
N THR A 38 -4.34 -0.13 9.05
CA THR A 38 -3.94 -1.10 8.01
C THR A 38 -4.41 -2.46 8.50
N GLY A 39 -5.44 -3.04 7.89
CA GLY A 39 -5.74 -4.45 8.07
C GLY A 39 -4.42 -5.22 8.03
N LYS A 40 -4.11 -5.93 9.12
CA LYS A 40 -2.77 -6.44 9.48
C LYS A 40 -1.97 -6.84 8.23
N LEU A 41 -0.98 -6.00 7.86
CA LEU A 41 -0.15 -6.27 6.69
C LEU A 41 0.43 -7.68 6.81
N PRO A 42 0.61 -8.39 5.67
CA PRO A 42 1.28 -9.68 5.69
C PRO A 42 2.61 -9.59 6.45
N ASN A 43 2.90 -10.60 7.26
CA ASN A 43 4.06 -10.60 8.15
C ASN A 43 5.37 -10.93 7.42
N GLY A 44 5.31 -11.36 6.16
CA GLY A 44 6.48 -11.62 5.34
C GLY A 44 7.19 -10.34 4.93
N VAL A 45 8.48 -10.26 5.26
CA VAL A 45 9.36 -9.13 4.99
C VAL A 45 10.67 -9.60 4.36
N ILE A 46 11.35 -8.70 3.66
CA ILE A 46 12.67 -8.98 3.05
C ILE A 46 13.85 -8.36 3.81
N GLY A 47 13.58 -7.63 4.89
CA GLY A 47 14.60 -7.05 5.76
C GLY A 47 15.27 -5.78 5.22
N ILE A 48 14.46 -4.83 4.73
CA ILE A 48 14.93 -3.51 4.31
C ILE A 48 14.13 -2.38 4.97
N SER A 49 14.69 -1.17 5.00
CA SER A 49 13.93 0.07 5.09
C SER A 49 13.91 0.78 3.73
N LEU A 50 12.92 1.65 3.53
CA LEU A 50 12.80 2.49 2.35
C LEU A 50 12.94 3.95 2.74
N HIS A 51 13.69 4.72 1.96
CA HIS A 51 13.77 6.17 2.05
C HIS A 51 13.11 6.80 0.83
N ILE A 52 12.50 7.96 1.03
CA ILE A 52 11.88 8.75 -0.03
C ILE A 52 12.81 9.92 -0.35
N GLY A 53 13.12 10.10 -1.62
CA GLY A 53 13.84 11.26 -2.14
C GLY A 53 13.13 11.87 -3.34
N ALA A 54 13.56 13.06 -3.73
CA ALA A 54 13.19 13.72 -4.99
C ALA A 54 14.39 14.55 -5.45
N GLU A 55 14.57 14.71 -6.75
CA GLU A 55 15.67 15.51 -7.28
C GLU A 55 15.39 17.01 -7.11
N GLN A 56 14.18 17.45 -7.48
CA GLN A 56 13.72 18.82 -7.30
C GLN A 56 12.34 18.87 -6.62
N ILE A 57 11.99 20.04 -6.10
CA ILE A 57 10.66 20.28 -5.55
C ILE A 57 9.64 20.16 -6.69
N GLY A 58 8.68 19.25 -6.52
CA GLY A 58 7.64 18.98 -7.52
C GLY A 58 7.94 17.78 -8.42
N ASP A 59 9.15 17.23 -8.37
CA ASP A 59 9.46 15.99 -9.09
C ASP A 59 8.77 14.78 -8.43
N PRO A 60 8.50 13.72 -9.21
CA PRO A 60 8.01 12.47 -8.65
C PRO A 60 8.98 11.92 -7.59
N ALA A 61 8.42 11.40 -6.51
CA ALA A 61 9.18 10.72 -5.47
C ALA A 61 9.92 9.49 -6.04
N ILE A 62 11.17 9.33 -5.59
CA ILE A 62 12.04 8.18 -5.85
C ILE A 62 12.22 7.43 -4.54
N LEU A 63 12.18 6.10 -4.60
CA LEU A 63 12.36 5.23 -3.45
C LEU A 63 13.74 4.60 -3.48
N TYR A 64 14.46 4.69 -2.36
CA TYR A 64 15.78 4.10 -2.18
C TYR A 64 15.78 3.08 -1.06
N VAL A 65 16.64 2.08 -1.15
CA VAL A 65 16.90 1.15 -0.07
C VAL A 65 17.69 1.88 1.02
N GLY A 66 17.03 2.16 2.15
CA GLY A 66 17.60 2.94 3.26
C GLY A 66 18.50 2.13 4.17
N MET A 67 18.17 0.88 4.45
CA MET A 67 18.96 -0.03 5.26
C MET A 67 18.68 -1.45 4.76
N VAL A 68 19.70 -2.30 4.80
CA VAL A 68 19.56 -3.73 4.53
C VAL A 68 19.99 -4.49 5.78
N HIS A 69 19.10 -5.34 6.30
CA HIS A 69 19.39 -6.10 7.50
C HIS A 69 20.54 -7.08 7.23
N PRO A 70 21.64 -7.05 8.00
CA PRO A 70 22.73 -8.01 7.85
C PRO A 70 22.23 -9.45 7.97
N GLU A 71 22.71 -10.35 7.11
CA GLU A 71 22.23 -11.74 7.03
C GLU A 71 20.72 -11.92 6.72
N GLY A 72 19.99 -10.84 6.45
CA GLY A 72 18.60 -10.86 6.06
C GLY A 72 18.41 -11.32 4.60
N PRO A 73 17.15 -11.58 4.18
CA PRO A 73 16.88 -12.09 2.83
C PRO A 73 17.37 -11.17 1.72
N ALA A 74 17.12 -9.86 1.83
CA ALA A 74 17.59 -8.89 0.85
C ALA A 74 19.12 -8.80 0.79
N HIS A 75 19.80 -8.86 1.94
CA HIS A 75 21.27 -8.88 1.98
C HIS A 75 21.85 -10.07 1.23
N LYS A 76 21.32 -11.27 1.51
CA LYS A 76 21.71 -12.53 0.86
C LYS A 76 21.44 -12.54 -0.64
N ALA A 77 20.33 -11.92 -1.06
CA ALA A 77 19.99 -11.80 -2.47
C ALA A 77 20.91 -10.83 -3.23
N GLY A 78 21.59 -9.92 -2.54
CA GLY A 78 22.51 -8.98 -3.17
C GLY A 78 22.05 -7.53 -3.17
N LEU A 79 20.85 -7.23 -2.63
CA LEU A 79 20.35 -5.86 -2.53
C LEU A 79 21.21 -5.07 -1.52
N ARG A 80 21.45 -3.79 -1.80
CA ARG A 80 22.36 -2.92 -1.03
C ARG A 80 21.68 -1.61 -0.64
N HIS A 81 22.26 -0.97 0.37
CA HIS A 81 21.90 0.40 0.73
C HIS A 81 22.18 1.33 -0.45
N GLY A 82 21.25 2.24 -0.71
CA GLY A 82 21.36 3.22 -1.79
C GLY A 82 20.77 2.77 -3.12
N ASP A 83 20.47 1.48 -3.30
CA ASP A 83 19.81 0.99 -4.51
C ASP A 83 18.47 1.72 -4.72
N GLU A 84 18.23 2.18 -5.94
CA GLU A 84 16.94 2.76 -6.33
C GLU A 84 15.96 1.62 -6.59
N LEU A 85 14.80 1.66 -5.94
CA LEU A 85 13.73 0.70 -6.17
C LEU A 85 12.98 1.08 -7.45
N ILE A 86 12.97 0.18 -8.44
CA ILE A 86 12.37 0.42 -9.76
C ILE A 86 11.05 -0.31 -9.92
N SER A 87 10.99 -1.58 -9.50
CA SER A 87 9.79 -2.41 -9.64
C SER A 87 9.68 -3.46 -8.54
N VAL A 88 8.44 -3.93 -8.31
CA VAL A 88 8.12 -5.06 -7.44
C VAL A 88 7.19 -5.99 -8.21
N ASP A 89 7.57 -7.26 -8.34
CA ASP A 89 6.90 -8.28 -9.15
C ASP A 89 6.61 -7.80 -10.59
N GLY A 90 7.57 -7.09 -11.18
CA GLY A 90 7.48 -6.51 -12.53
C GLY A 90 6.64 -5.25 -12.64
N ILE A 91 5.97 -4.83 -11.56
CA ILE A 91 5.14 -3.61 -11.54
C ILE A 91 6.03 -2.41 -11.16
N PRO A 92 6.12 -1.36 -11.99
CA PRO A 92 6.91 -0.17 -11.67
C PRO A 92 6.43 0.51 -10.38
N VAL A 93 7.36 0.99 -9.56
CA VAL A 93 7.01 1.71 -8.30
C VAL A 93 6.83 3.22 -8.49
N LYS A 94 7.32 3.77 -9.60
CA LYS A 94 7.21 5.21 -9.91
C LYS A 94 5.75 5.65 -9.90
N GLY A 95 5.46 6.73 -9.17
CA GLY A 95 4.12 7.31 -9.06
C GLY A 95 3.19 6.58 -8.07
N LYS A 96 3.66 5.52 -7.40
CA LYS A 96 2.93 4.88 -6.30
C LYS A 96 3.22 5.58 -4.98
N ARG A 97 2.27 5.52 -4.05
CA ARG A 97 2.49 5.96 -2.67
C ARG A 97 3.39 4.98 -1.93
N TYR A 98 4.08 5.48 -0.90
CA TYR A 98 4.97 4.68 -0.07
C TYR A 98 4.29 3.42 0.49
N GLU A 99 3.07 3.56 1.00
CA GLU A 99 2.30 2.47 1.62
C GLU A 99 1.92 1.38 0.60
N GLU A 100 1.65 1.78 -0.64
CA GLU A 100 1.36 0.82 -1.72
C GLU A 100 2.59 -0.02 -2.03
N VAL A 101 3.76 0.62 -2.14
CA VAL A 101 5.02 -0.09 -2.39
C VAL A 101 5.38 -1.01 -1.23
N VAL A 102 5.19 -0.58 0.01
CA VAL A 102 5.36 -1.43 1.20
C VAL A 102 4.45 -2.66 1.13
N THR A 103 3.20 -2.48 0.70
CA THR A 103 2.23 -3.58 0.56
C THR A 103 2.62 -4.55 -0.56
N MET A 104 3.18 -4.06 -1.66
CA MET A 104 3.70 -4.91 -2.76
C MET A 104 4.91 -5.75 -2.31
N ILE A 105 5.83 -5.16 -1.55
CA ILE A 105 7.03 -5.85 -1.06
C ILE A 105 6.65 -6.89 0.00
N ARG A 106 5.70 -6.57 0.88
CA ARG A 106 5.19 -7.51 1.88
C ARG A 106 4.35 -8.61 1.22
N GLY A 107 4.21 -9.72 1.93
CA GLY A 107 3.46 -10.87 1.46
C GLY A 107 3.49 -11.99 2.48
N GLU A 108 3.04 -13.17 2.10
CA GLU A 108 3.12 -14.34 2.97
C GLU A 108 4.58 -14.77 3.16
N ALA A 109 4.95 -15.12 4.40
CA ALA A 109 6.28 -15.67 4.68
C ALA A 109 6.50 -16.99 3.92
N GLY A 110 7.70 -17.19 3.37
CA GLY A 110 8.06 -18.31 2.50
C GLY A 110 7.77 -18.08 1.02
N THR A 111 7.07 -17.00 0.66
CA THR A 111 6.90 -16.61 -0.76
C THR A 111 8.07 -15.77 -1.25
N VAL A 112 8.27 -15.72 -2.57
CA VAL A 112 9.30 -14.91 -3.21
C VAL A 112 8.69 -13.61 -3.74
N VAL A 113 9.41 -12.51 -3.60
CA VAL A 113 9.18 -11.25 -4.29
C VAL A 113 10.29 -11.00 -5.28
N LYS A 114 9.95 -10.51 -6.48
CA LYS A 114 10.93 -9.99 -7.43
C LYS A 114 11.08 -8.49 -7.25
N VAL A 115 12.29 -8.04 -7.01
CA VAL A 115 12.62 -6.62 -6.83
C VAL A 115 13.52 -6.18 -7.97
N GLY A 116 13.03 -5.27 -8.80
CA GLY A 116 13.86 -4.55 -9.76
C GLY A 116 14.51 -3.37 -9.05
N ALA A 117 15.84 -3.33 -9.05
CA ALA A 117 16.66 -2.32 -8.41
C ALA A 117 17.69 -1.76 -9.39
N LYS A 118 18.14 -0.53 -9.16
CA LYS A 118 19.19 0.10 -9.96
C LYS A 118 20.29 0.61 -9.06
N ASP A 119 21.52 0.21 -9.39
CA ASP A 119 22.76 0.66 -8.77
C ASP A 119 23.65 1.38 -9.80
N ASP A 120 24.93 1.55 -9.47
CA ASP A 120 25.95 2.14 -10.35
C ASP A 120 26.25 1.30 -11.60
N LYS A 121 25.97 0.01 -11.58
CA LYS A 121 26.14 -0.92 -12.71
C LYS A 121 24.91 -0.99 -13.59
N GLY A 122 23.77 -0.50 -13.09
CA GLY A 122 22.52 -0.36 -13.84
C GLY A 122 21.38 -1.18 -13.25
N LEU A 123 20.36 -1.42 -14.07
CA LEU A 123 19.16 -2.13 -13.67
C LEU A 123 19.43 -3.63 -13.51
N HIS A 124 19.00 -4.20 -12.38
CA HIS A 124 19.05 -5.63 -12.11
C HIS A 124 17.79 -6.09 -11.34
N GLU A 125 17.45 -7.38 -11.44
CA GLU A 125 16.30 -7.97 -10.76
C GLU A 125 16.77 -9.03 -9.76
N LEU A 126 16.20 -9.00 -8.56
CA LEU A 126 16.52 -9.91 -7.46
C LEU A 126 15.26 -10.67 -7.05
N SER A 127 15.38 -12.00 -6.91
CA SER A 127 14.33 -12.83 -6.32
C SER A 127 14.63 -13.03 -4.84
N ILE A 128 13.76 -12.53 -3.97
CA ILE A 128 14.01 -12.45 -2.53
C ILE A 128 12.91 -13.20 -1.79
N GLU A 129 13.29 -14.17 -0.95
CA GLU A 129 12.34 -14.88 -0.09
C GLU A 129 11.89 -13.98 1.07
N ARG A 130 10.58 -13.89 1.28
CA ARG A 130 9.99 -13.21 2.43
C ARG A 130 10.14 -14.10 3.66
N VAL A 131 10.69 -13.58 4.75
CA VAL A 131 10.71 -14.26 6.05
C VAL A 131 9.66 -13.67 6.97
N ALA A 132 9.18 -14.45 7.93
CA ALA A 132 8.29 -13.92 8.95
C ALA A 132 9.02 -12.82 9.75
N GLY A 133 8.40 -11.64 9.91
CA GLY A 133 9.05 -10.46 10.46
C GLY A 133 9.55 -10.62 11.90
N ASP A 134 8.96 -11.51 12.69
CA ASP A 134 9.39 -11.90 14.03
C ASP A 134 10.66 -12.78 14.03
N LYS A 135 10.97 -13.43 12.91
CA LYS A 135 12.19 -14.24 12.71
C LYS A 135 13.37 -13.43 12.18
N LEU A 136 13.13 -12.20 11.70
CA LEU A 136 14.22 -11.32 11.35
C LEU A 136 14.88 -10.86 12.67
N PRO A 137 16.20 -11.04 12.84
CA PRO A 137 16.88 -10.53 14.03
C PRO A 137 16.52 -9.05 14.21
N LYS A 138 16.29 -8.62 15.44
CA LYS A 138 16.19 -7.18 15.69
C LYS A 138 17.61 -6.64 15.60
N GLY A 139 17.85 -5.72 14.67
CA GLY A 139 19.07 -4.92 14.70
C GLY A 139 19.20 -4.20 16.05
N PRO A 140 20.38 -3.62 16.37
CA PRO A 140 20.52 -2.82 17.57
C PRO A 140 19.35 -1.83 17.65
N SER A 141 18.62 -1.88 18.77
CA SER A 141 17.35 -1.19 18.96
C SER A 141 17.57 0.32 18.98
N GLY A 142 17.73 0.92 17.80
CA GLY A 142 17.88 2.35 17.60
C GLY A 142 16.52 3.03 17.51
N SER A 143 16.18 3.79 18.55
CA SER A 143 15.31 4.98 18.60
C SER A 143 13.91 5.01 17.94
N HIS A 144 13.32 3.90 17.48
CA HIS A 144 11.92 3.91 17.04
C HIS A 144 11.08 2.88 17.80
N GLY A 145 10.37 3.37 18.83
CA GLY A 145 9.09 2.79 19.26
C GLY A 145 9.10 1.88 20.48
N THR A 146 9.87 2.16 21.53
CA THR A 146 9.43 1.69 22.86
C THR A 146 8.10 2.37 23.20
N PRO A 147 7.05 1.64 23.63
CA PRO A 147 5.89 2.28 24.26
C PRO A 147 6.41 3.03 25.50
N ALA A 148 6.03 4.29 25.64
CA ALA A 148 6.21 4.99 26.91
C ALA A 148 5.42 4.24 28.01
N PRO A 149 5.94 4.21 29.26
CA PRO A 149 5.33 3.49 30.37
C PRO A 149 3.92 3.97 30.72
#